data_AF-A0A5J4IVC6-F1
#
_entry.id   AF-A0A5J4IVC6-F1
#
_cell.length_a   1.000
_cell.length_b   1.000
_cell.length_c   1.000
_cell.angle_alpha   90.00
_cell.angle_beta   90.00
_cell.angle_gamma   90.00
#
_symmetry.space_group_name_H-M   'P 1'
#
loop_
_entity.id
_entity.type
_entity.pdbx_description
1 polymer ?
#
loop_
_entity_poly.entity_id
_entity_poly.type
_entity_poly.pdbx_seq_one_letter_code
_entity_poly.pdbx_strand_id
1 'polypeptide(L)'
;MAIMVLLLLSSCTQDDLLPDNENGQSPTNFDPYAGGVQLQNPYDVNNMKDALQIIKDKIEAGTYILFDYTPDQRNPYGFDDFEISTSHKYVKFTPQSETEFAILKRDSTLFLADYPLDYIFAESYFESRTVPFEDYMPEYFATIAVDKTIPNVTHEVLGDLYLPEQDLYFEEEGQFLTRETVIGNKEDLLHHLLC
;
A
#
# COMPACT_ATOMS: atom_id res chain seq x y z
N MET A 1 27.88 69.81 39.84
CA MET A 1 26.86 69.12 40.65
C MET A 1 25.50 69.37 40.01
N ALA A 2 24.96 68.39 39.31
CA ALA A 2 23.60 68.36 38.82
C ALA A 2 23.11 66.91 38.91
N ILE A 3 21.88 66.77 39.39
CA ILE A 3 21.27 65.57 39.97
C ILE A 3 20.87 64.59 38.86
N MET A 4 21.27 63.32 38.97
CA MET A 4 20.72 62.22 38.18
C MET A 4 19.96 61.29 39.13
N VAL A 5 18.64 61.34 39.06
CA VAL A 5 17.73 60.45 39.79
C VAL A 5 17.65 59.13 39.02
N LEU A 6 18.10 58.05 39.64
CA LEU A 6 17.91 56.68 39.18
C LEU A 6 16.58 56.17 39.76
N LEU A 7 15.55 55.98 38.92
CA LEU A 7 14.31 55.32 39.31
C LEU A 7 14.46 53.82 39.07
N LEU A 8 14.64 53.07 40.16
CA LEU A 8 14.41 51.64 40.22
C LEU A 8 12.91 51.41 40.44
N LEU A 9 12.22 50.85 39.45
CA LEU A 9 10.89 50.29 39.65
C LEU A 9 11.02 48.76 39.68
N SER A 10 11.05 48.25 40.90
CA SER A 10 10.71 46.88 41.24
C SER A 10 9.20 46.68 41.14
N SER A 11 8.78 45.61 40.47
CA SER A 11 7.47 45.00 40.72
C SER A 11 7.60 43.49 40.59
N CYS A 12 7.68 42.81 41.74
CA CYS A 12 7.26 41.43 41.86
C CYS A 12 5.74 41.43 42.05
N THR A 13 5.03 40.69 41.22
CA THR A 13 3.80 40.01 41.66
C THR A 13 3.89 38.56 41.22
N GLN A 14 3.69 37.73 42.23
CA GLN A 14 3.72 36.28 42.26
C GLN A 14 2.43 35.80 41.58
N ASP A 15 2.56 35.21 40.39
CA ASP A 15 1.46 34.46 39.78
C ASP A 15 1.63 32.99 40.17
N ASP A 16 0.59 32.49 40.82
CA ASP A 16 0.44 31.16 41.36
C ASP A 16 0.78 30.09 40.32
N LEU A 17 1.69 29.19 40.68
CA LEU A 17 1.86 27.91 40.00
C LEU A 17 0.53 27.16 40.11
N LEU A 18 -0.23 27.12 39.02
CA LEU A 18 -1.31 26.17 38.86
C LEU A 18 -0.72 24.76 39.06
N PRO A 19 -1.38 23.89 39.82
CA PRO A 19 -0.91 22.52 39.95
C PRO A 19 -0.93 21.88 38.57
N ASP A 20 0.24 21.39 38.12
CA ASP A 20 0.34 20.43 37.04
C ASP A 20 -0.59 19.27 37.41
N ASN A 21 -1.72 19.23 36.74
CA ASN A 21 -2.58 18.07 36.78
C ASN A 21 -1.85 17.02 35.92
N GLU A 22 -0.93 16.29 36.55
CA GLU A 22 -0.44 15.01 36.06
C GLU A 22 -1.59 14.00 36.05
N ASN A 23 -2.62 14.28 35.26
CA ASN A 23 -3.40 13.21 34.65
C ASN A 23 -2.58 12.73 33.46
N GLY A 24 -1.58 11.91 33.76
CA GLY A 24 -1.07 10.91 32.84
C GLY A 24 -2.21 9.95 32.50
N GLN A 25 -3.17 10.41 31.69
CA GLN A 25 -3.94 9.52 30.85
C GLN A 25 -2.94 9.02 29.81
N SER A 26 -2.43 7.80 30.03
CA SER A 26 -1.84 7.01 28.96
C SER A 26 -2.69 7.20 27.71
N PRO A 27 -2.08 7.47 26.53
CA PRO A 27 -2.84 7.70 25.33
C PRO A 27 -3.76 6.50 25.13
N THR A 28 -5.06 6.79 25.11
CA THR A 28 -6.09 5.86 24.67
C THR A 28 -5.59 5.22 23.38
N ASN A 29 -5.49 3.89 23.38
CA ASN A 29 -5.05 3.04 22.26
C ASN A 29 -5.32 3.72 20.90
N PHE A 30 -4.30 4.39 20.34
CA PHE A 30 -4.43 5.04 19.05
C PHE A 30 -4.39 3.95 18.00
N ASP A 31 -5.52 3.72 17.34
CA ASP A 31 -5.62 2.81 16.20
C ASP A 31 -5.61 3.66 14.92
N PRO A 32 -4.50 3.69 14.16
CA PRO A 32 -4.41 4.46 12.92
C PRO A 32 -5.40 3.98 11.85
N TYR A 33 -5.97 2.78 11.99
CA TYR A 33 -6.88 2.18 11.01
C TYR A 33 -8.34 2.19 11.49
N ALA A 34 -8.64 2.88 12.59
CA ALA A 34 -10.00 2.97 13.11
C ALA A 34 -10.99 3.44 12.04
N GLY A 35 -12.05 2.66 11.81
CA GLY A 35 -13.06 2.93 10.78
C GLY A 35 -12.71 2.41 9.38
N GLY A 36 -11.54 1.81 9.19
CA GLY A 36 -11.17 1.11 7.97
C GLY A 36 -11.75 -0.31 7.92
N VAL A 37 -12.04 -0.77 6.71
CA VAL A 37 -12.41 -2.16 6.42
C VAL A 37 -11.27 -2.78 5.63
N GLN A 38 -10.64 -3.80 6.21
CA GLN A 38 -9.63 -4.60 5.51
C GLN A 38 -10.30 -5.43 4.41
N LEU A 39 -9.73 -5.40 3.23
CA LEU A 39 -10.13 -6.15 2.05
C LEU A 39 -9.11 -7.25 1.79
N GLN A 40 -9.53 -8.30 1.08
CA GLN A 40 -8.57 -9.20 0.45
C GLN A 40 -7.82 -8.43 -0.64
N ASN A 41 -6.49 -8.45 -0.60
CA ASN A 41 -5.68 -7.77 -1.60
C ASN A 41 -5.82 -8.50 -2.94
N PRO A 42 -6.37 -7.86 -3.99
CA PRO A 42 -6.58 -8.53 -5.28
C PRO A 42 -5.25 -9.00 -5.92
N TYR A 43 -4.14 -8.32 -5.60
CA TYR A 43 -2.81 -8.66 -6.08
C TYR A 43 -2.07 -9.67 -5.19
N ASP A 44 -2.67 -10.17 -4.10
CA ASP A 44 -2.10 -11.30 -3.36
C ASP A 44 -1.87 -12.47 -4.32
N VAL A 45 -0.68 -13.07 -4.27
CA VAL A 45 -0.28 -14.11 -5.22
C VAL A 45 -1.23 -15.30 -5.22
N ASN A 46 -1.86 -15.62 -4.08
CA ASN A 46 -2.83 -16.71 -4.01
C ASN A 46 -4.16 -16.29 -4.63
N ASN A 47 -4.63 -15.06 -4.37
CA ASN A 47 -5.84 -14.54 -5.00
C ASN A 47 -5.71 -14.49 -6.53
N MET A 48 -4.55 -14.07 -7.04
CA MET A 48 -4.26 -14.05 -8.48
C MET A 48 -4.18 -15.48 -9.07
N LYS A 49 -3.61 -16.45 -8.34
CA LYS A 49 -3.62 -17.87 -8.74
C LYS A 49 -5.02 -18.45 -8.78
N ASP A 50 -5.84 -18.15 -7.78
CA ASP A 50 -7.24 -18.58 -7.72
C ASP A 50 -8.03 -17.98 -8.90
N ALA A 51 -7.81 -16.69 -9.22
CA ALA A 51 -8.40 -16.04 -10.39
C ALA A 51 -8.00 -16.74 -11.70
N LEU A 52 -6.70 -17.05 -11.88
CA LEU A 52 -6.23 -17.80 -13.05
C LEU A 52 -6.87 -19.20 -13.13
N GLN A 53 -7.00 -19.89 -12.00
CA GLN A 53 -7.63 -21.22 -11.98
C GLN A 53 -9.11 -21.14 -12.37
N ILE A 54 -9.85 -20.15 -11.86
CA ILE A 54 -11.26 -19.91 -12.23
C ILE A 54 -11.38 -19.67 -13.74
N ILE A 55 -10.46 -18.93 -14.35
CA ILE A 55 -10.44 -18.72 -15.80
C ILE A 55 -10.21 -20.03 -16.54
N LYS A 56 -9.21 -20.83 -16.12
CA LYS A 56 -8.94 -22.16 -16.71
C LYS A 56 -10.16 -23.07 -16.62
N ASP A 57 -10.81 -23.16 -15.46
CA ASP A 57 -12.02 -23.96 -15.25
C ASP A 57 -13.18 -23.49 -16.15
N LYS A 58 -13.36 -22.17 -16.32
CA LYS A 58 -14.38 -21.60 -17.22
C LYS A 58 -14.12 -21.93 -18.69
N ILE A 59 -12.85 -21.99 -19.11
CA ILE A 59 -12.48 -22.42 -20.47
C ILE A 59 -12.77 -23.92 -20.63
N GLU A 60 -12.37 -24.76 -19.68
CA GLU A 60 -12.64 -26.20 -19.70
C GLU A 60 -14.15 -26.51 -19.73
N ALA A 61 -14.95 -25.73 -19.00
CA ALA A 61 -16.40 -25.82 -18.99
C ALA A 61 -17.07 -25.23 -20.26
N GLY A 62 -16.31 -24.59 -21.15
CA GLY A 62 -16.83 -23.93 -22.35
C GLY A 62 -17.62 -22.64 -22.09
N THR A 63 -17.50 -22.06 -20.90
CA THR A 63 -18.10 -20.76 -20.53
C THR A 63 -17.27 -19.61 -21.10
N TYR A 64 -15.94 -19.75 -21.09
CA TYR A 64 -15.01 -18.83 -21.76
C TYR A 64 -14.48 -19.46 -23.05
N ILE A 65 -14.29 -18.61 -24.07
CA ILE A 65 -13.83 -19.02 -25.39
C ILE A 65 -12.49 -18.34 -25.67
N LEU A 66 -11.50 -19.12 -26.08
CA LEU A 66 -10.25 -18.61 -26.66
C LEU A 66 -10.52 -18.20 -28.12
N PHE A 67 -10.52 -16.90 -28.42
CA PHE A 67 -10.73 -16.40 -29.78
C PHE A 67 -9.44 -16.57 -30.58
N ASP A 68 -9.55 -17.07 -31.81
CA ASP A 68 -8.44 -17.48 -32.69
C ASP A 68 -7.84 -18.89 -32.47
N TYR A 69 -8.61 -19.81 -31.84
CA TYR A 69 -8.31 -21.25 -31.86
C TYR A 69 -8.36 -21.81 -33.29
N THR A 70 -7.20 -21.88 -33.95
CA THR A 70 -7.01 -22.80 -35.09
C THR A 70 -6.59 -24.17 -34.54
N PRO A 71 -7.07 -25.30 -35.09
CA PRO A 71 -6.76 -26.64 -34.55
C PRO A 71 -5.26 -26.98 -34.45
N ASP A 72 -4.39 -26.24 -35.14
CA ASP A 72 -2.93 -26.38 -35.11
C ASP A 72 -2.25 -25.60 -33.96
N GLN A 73 -2.96 -24.68 -33.29
CA GLN A 73 -2.45 -23.92 -32.14
C GLN A 73 -3.13 -24.39 -30.86
N ARG A 74 -2.53 -25.40 -30.22
CA ARG A 74 -3.03 -25.93 -28.94
C ARG A 74 -2.92 -24.96 -27.77
N ASN A 75 -2.08 -23.93 -27.86
CA ASN A 75 -1.80 -22.99 -26.79
C ASN A 75 -1.66 -21.54 -27.33
N PRO A 76 -2.76 -20.86 -27.66
CA PRO A 76 -2.69 -19.48 -28.15
C PRO A 76 -2.05 -18.57 -27.08
N TYR A 77 -1.04 -17.81 -27.47
CA TYR A 77 -0.30 -16.86 -26.64
C TYR A 77 0.47 -17.43 -25.44
N GLY A 78 0.61 -18.76 -25.33
CA GLY A 78 1.31 -19.39 -24.21
C GLY A 78 0.45 -19.56 -22.94
N PHE A 79 -0.87 -19.39 -23.04
CA PHE A 79 -1.82 -19.48 -21.93
C PHE A 79 -1.68 -20.72 -21.04
N ASP A 80 -1.53 -21.91 -21.62
CA ASP A 80 -1.42 -23.16 -20.84
C ASP A 80 -0.15 -23.18 -19.98
N ASP A 81 0.91 -22.52 -20.46
CA ASP A 81 2.22 -22.44 -19.81
C ASP A 81 2.34 -21.20 -18.89
N PHE A 82 1.34 -20.32 -18.88
CA PHE A 82 1.34 -19.13 -18.04
C PHE A 82 1.13 -19.51 -16.57
N GLU A 83 2.06 -19.08 -15.73
CA GLU A 83 2.08 -19.33 -14.30
C GLU A 83 2.29 -18.02 -13.53
N ILE A 84 1.54 -17.88 -12.44
CA ILE A 84 1.64 -16.74 -11.54
C ILE A 84 2.65 -17.04 -10.43
N SER A 85 3.65 -16.17 -10.30
CA SER A 85 4.68 -16.24 -9.27
C SER A 85 4.83 -14.90 -8.57
N THR A 86 5.39 -14.89 -7.37
CA THR A 86 5.59 -13.66 -6.60
C THR A 86 6.54 -12.72 -7.34
N SER A 87 6.06 -11.56 -7.78
CA SER A 87 6.89 -10.51 -8.37
C SER A 87 7.26 -9.43 -7.36
N HIS A 88 6.42 -9.22 -6.33
CA HIS A 88 6.61 -8.16 -5.33
C HIS A 88 6.31 -8.67 -3.91
N LYS A 89 6.81 -7.94 -2.92
CA LYS A 89 6.44 -8.07 -1.51
C LYS A 89 5.63 -6.85 -1.09
N TYR A 90 4.57 -7.07 -0.33
CA TYR A 90 3.86 -6.01 0.38
C TYR A 90 4.54 -5.78 1.73
N VAL A 91 5.05 -4.58 1.98
CA VAL A 91 5.88 -4.29 3.15
C VAL A 91 5.31 -3.10 3.92
N LYS A 92 5.20 -3.27 5.24
CA LYS A 92 4.90 -2.21 6.21
C LYS A 92 6.19 -1.81 6.91
N PHE A 93 6.59 -0.56 6.75
CA PHE A 93 7.67 0.06 7.50
C PHE A 93 7.14 0.75 8.75
N THR A 94 7.86 0.58 9.85
CA THR A 94 7.60 1.19 11.15
C THR A 94 8.89 1.86 11.65
N PRO A 95 9.33 2.97 11.02
CA PRO A 95 10.59 3.62 11.39
C PRO A 95 10.66 3.91 12.89
N GLN A 96 11.81 3.61 13.51
CA GLN A 96 12.00 3.85 14.95
C GLN A 96 12.79 5.13 15.24
N SER A 97 13.25 5.84 14.20
CA SER A 97 14.02 7.09 14.33
C SER A 97 13.97 7.94 13.07
N GLU A 98 14.29 9.24 13.20
CA GLU A 98 14.49 10.15 12.07
C GLU A 98 15.53 9.65 11.06
N THR A 99 16.53 8.90 11.53
CA THR A 99 17.54 8.32 10.64
C THR A 99 16.95 7.23 9.76
N GLU A 100 16.12 6.35 10.33
CA GLU A 100 15.38 5.32 9.58
C GLU A 100 14.37 5.96 8.61
N PHE A 101 13.66 6.99 9.06
CA PHE A 101 12.75 7.74 8.20
C PHE A 101 13.47 8.40 7.02
N ALA A 102 14.64 9.00 7.25
CA ALA A 102 15.46 9.58 6.20
C ALA A 102 16.00 8.54 5.20
N ILE A 103 16.19 7.27 5.60
CA ILE A 103 16.53 6.17 4.68
C ILE A 103 15.37 5.94 3.71
N LEU A 104 14.14 5.83 4.20
CA LEU A 104 12.95 5.64 3.36
C LEU A 104 12.77 6.80 2.37
N LYS A 105 12.88 8.04 2.84
CA LYS A 105 12.71 9.24 1.99
C LYS A 105 13.81 9.44 0.96
N ARG A 106 15.00 8.87 1.17
CA ARG A 106 16.12 8.97 0.23
C ARG A 106 15.96 8.03 -0.97
N ASP A 107 15.26 6.92 -0.80
CA ASP A 107 14.99 6.00 -1.92
C ASP A 107 13.82 6.52 -2.76
N SER A 108 14.14 7.29 -3.81
CA SER A 108 13.14 7.84 -4.73
C SER A 108 12.45 6.79 -5.62
N THR A 109 12.90 5.54 -5.57
CA THR A 109 12.28 4.43 -6.32
C THR A 109 11.21 3.71 -5.50
N LEU A 110 10.99 4.08 -4.23
CA LEU A 110 9.89 3.57 -3.42
C LEU A 110 8.70 4.53 -3.48
N PHE A 111 7.54 3.96 -3.79
CA PHE A 111 6.27 4.61 -3.52
C PHE A 111 5.83 4.27 -2.09
N LEU A 112 5.82 5.27 -1.22
CA LEU A 112 5.45 5.12 0.20
C LEU A 112 4.04 5.67 0.41
N ALA A 113 3.08 4.78 0.66
CA ALA A 113 1.75 5.16 1.12
C ALA A 113 1.74 5.30 2.64
N ASP A 114 1.05 6.29 3.17
CA ASP A 114 0.89 6.54 4.61
C ASP A 114 -0.39 5.90 5.18
N TYR A 115 -0.99 4.99 4.42
CA TYR A 115 -2.13 4.15 4.79
C TYR A 115 -2.00 2.78 4.10
N PRO A 116 -2.62 1.73 4.66
CA PRO A 116 -2.56 0.38 4.09
C PRO A 116 -3.31 0.33 2.75
N LEU A 117 -2.76 -0.42 1.79
CA LEU A 117 -3.25 -0.51 0.41
C LEU A 117 -4.44 -1.47 0.29
N ASP A 118 -4.63 -2.33 1.30
CA ASP A 118 -5.69 -3.33 1.40
C ASP A 118 -6.84 -2.88 2.31
N TYR A 119 -6.98 -1.57 2.58
CA TYR A 119 -8.08 -1.03 3.37
C TYR A 119 -8.93 -0.06 2.54
N ILE A 120 -10.24 -0.11 2.77
CA ILE A 120 -11.15 0.94 2.36
C ILE A 120 -11.54 1.77 3.59
N PHE A 121 -11.56 3.09 3.43
CA PHE A 121 -11.98 4.02 4.45
C PHE A 121 -13.19 4.81 3.95
N ALA A 122 -14.10 5.15 4.86
CA ALA A 122 -15.16 6.12 4.54
C ALA A 122 -14.55 7.50 4.23
N GLU A 123 -15.19 8.29 3.37
CA GLU A 123 -14.68 9.62 3.00
C GLU A 123 -14.41 10.52 4.23
N SER A 124 -15.29 10.45 5.23
CA SER A 124 -15.16 11.18 6.50
C SER A 124 -13.91 10.82 7.32
N TYR A 125 -13.28 9.67 7.08
CA TYR A 125 -12.01 9.30 7.71
C TYR A 125 -10.91 10.30 7.36
N PHE A 126 -10.82 10.72 6.09
CA PHE A 126 -9.78 11.65 5.65
C PHE A 126 -9.98 13.07 6.19
N GLU A 127 -11.24 13.47 6.42
CA GLU A 127 -11.58 14.78 7.00
C GLU A 127 -11.32 14.84 8.52
N SER A 128 -11.42 13.70 9.20
CA SER A 128 -11.29 13.59 10.65
C SER A 128 -9.97 12.95 11.11
N ARG A 129 -9.08 12.63 10.16
CA ARG A 129 -7.81 11.96 10.44
C ARG A 129 -6.99 12.81 11.40
N THR A 130 -6.89 12.34 12.63
CA THR A 130 -6.11 12.99 13.67
C THR A 130 -4.70 12.41 13.59
N VAL A 131 -3.72 13.24 13.23
CA VAL A 131 -2.30 12.86 13.36
C VAL A 131 -2.01 12.78 14.86
N PRO A 132 -1.34 11.73 15.36
CA PRO A 132 -1.12 11.63 16.79
C PRO A 132 -0.05 12.62 17.23
N PHE A 133 -0.04 12.81 18.54
CA PHE A 133 0.83 13.61 19.39
C PHE A 133 2.32 13.62 18.98
N GLU A 134 3.11 14.56 19.54
CA GLU A 134 4.52 14.86 19.17
C GLU A 134 5.47 13.65 19.04
N ASP A 135 5.16 12.50 19.65
CA ASP A 135 6.02 11.30 19.66
C ASP A 135 5.61 10.20 18.66
N TYR A 136 4.61 10.41 17.80
CA TYR A 136 4.19 9.39 16.84
C TYR A 136 5.01 9.41 15.56
N MET A 137 5.71 8.30 15.30
CA MET A 137 6.37 8.06 14.03
C MET A 137 5.41 7.35 13.05
N PRO A 138 5.13 7.92 11.87
CA PRO A 138 4.20 7.32 10.92
C PRO A 138 4.70 6.01 10.33
N GLU A 139 3.73 5.12 10.09
CA GLU A 139 3.93 3.88 9.37
C GLU A 139 3.82 4.12 7.86
N TYR A 140 4.55 3.34 7.06
CA TYR A 140 4.53 3.45 5.61
C TYR A 140 4.35 2.09 4.95
N PHE A 141 3.64 2.07 3.84
CA PHE A 141 3.33 0.87 3.08
C PHE A 141 3.91 0.99 1.68
N ALA A 142 4.53 -0.08 1.20
CA ALA A 142 5.11 -0.11 -0.13
C ALA A 142 5.02 -1.50 -0.75
N THR A 143 5.08 -1.52 -2.08
CA THR A 143 5.35 -2.72 -2.86
C THR A 143 6.82 -2.72 -3.28
N ILE A 144 7.51 -3.84 -3.11
CA ILE A 144 8.95 -3.96 -3.40
C ILE A 144 9.17 -5.19 -4.27
N ALA A 145 9.76 -5.01 -5.46
CA ALA A 145 10.08 -6.12 -6.35
C ALA A 145 11.01 -7.14 -5.67
N VAL A 146 10.83 -8.43 -5.96
CA VAL A 146 11.59 -9.52 -5.29
C VAL A 146 13.10 -9.48 -5.54
N ASP A 147 13.53 -8.82 -6.61
CA ASP A 147 14.94 -8.59 -6.96
C ASP A 147 15.52 -7.31 -6.34
N LYS A 148 14.67 -6.46 -5.75
CA LYS A 148 15.07 -5.25 -5.05
C LYS A 148 15.30 -5.52 -3.56
N THR A 149 16.37 -4.93 -3.02
CA THR A 149 16.66 -5.00 -1.59
C THR A 149 15.69 -4.12 -0.80
N ILE A 150 15.05 -4.68 0.23
CA ILE A 150 14.24 -3.93 1.18
C ILE A 150 15.17 -3.01 2.01
N PRO A 151 14.87 -1.70 2.13
CA PRO A 151 15.67 -0.79 2.95
C PRO A 151 15.86 -1.30 4.38
N ASN A 152 17.04 -1.06 4.95
CA ASN A 152 17.34 -1.41 6.34
C ASN A 152 16.64 -0.44 7.32
N VAL A 153 15.33 -0.58 7.42
CA VAL A 153 14.41 0.14 8.30
C VAL A 153 13.53 -0.92 8.96
N THR A 154 13.10 -0.68 10.20
CA THR A 154 12.21 -1.62 10.89
C THR A 154 10.95 -1.85 10.04
N HIS A 155 10.64 -3.11 9.75
CA HIS A 155 9.57 -3.48 8.82
C HIS A 155 8.96 -4.86 9.10
N GLU A 156 7.79 -5.06 8.52
CA GLU A 156 7.04 -6.31 8.47
C GLU A 156 6.68 -6.60 7.00
N VAL A 157 6.89 -7.84 6.55
CA VAL A 157 6.40 -8.30 5.25
C VAL A 157 4.98 -8.81 5.45
N LEU A 158 4.02 -8.12 4.86
CA LEU A 158 2.59 -8.40 5.00
C LEU A 158 2.09 -9.47 4.04
N GLY A 159 2.74 -9.63 2.89
CA GLY A 159 2.31 -10.62 1.91
C GLY A 159 3.16 -10.66 0.64
N ASP A 160 2.85 -11.66 -0.18
CA ASP A 160 3.48 -11.91 -1.46
C ASP A 160 2.51 -11.48 -2.56
N LEU A 161 2.99 -10.60 -3.44
CA LEU A 161 2.16 -10.00 -4.48
C LEU A 161 2.59 -10.48 -5.87
N TYR A 162 1.62 -10.54 -6.76
CA TYR A 162 1.84 -10.60 -8.20
C TYR A 162 1.22 -9.37 -8.85
N LEU A 163 2.06 -8.52 -9.45
CA LEU A 163 1.63 -7.36 -10.24
C LEU A 163 1.70 -7.71 -11.74
N PRO A 164 0.58 -8.09 -12.37
CA PRO A 164 0.56 -8.51 -13.77
C PRO A 164 0.93 -7.38 -14.74
N GLU A 165 0.68 -6.12 -14.39
CA GLU A 165 1.05 -4.94 -15.20
C GLU A 165 2.56 -4.75 -15.34
N GLN A 166 3.37 -5.50 -14.58
CA GLN A 166 4.82 -5.50 -14.64
C GLN A 166 5.40 -6.84 -15.11
N ASP A 167 4.55 -7.77 -15.56
CA ASP A 167 4.98 -9.06 -16.08
C ASP A 167 5.21 -8.97 -17.60
N LEU A 168 6.38 -9.43 -18.05
CA LEU A 168 6.76 -9.51 -19.46
C LEU A 168 5.75 -10.28 -20.31
N TYR A 169 5.01 -11.22 -19.71
CA TYR A 169 3.94 -11.93 -20.38
C TYR A 169 2.92 -10.94 -20.98
N PHE A 170 2.57 -9.87 -20.28
CA PHE A 170 1.54 -8.89 -20.68
C PHE A 170 2.08 -7.64 -21.40
N GLU A 171 3.37 -7.56 -21.72
CA GLU A 171 3.95 -6.36 -22.38
C GLU A 171 3.48 -6.12 -23.83
N GLU A 172 2.87 -7.11 -24.48
CA GLU A 172 2.42 -7.00 -25.87
C GLU A 172 1.10 -6.23 -25.98
N GLU A 173 1.14 -5.05 -26.62
CA GLU A 173 -0.06 -4.27 -26.94
C GLU A 173 -0.96 -5.01 -27.95
N GLY A 174 -2.10 -5.51 -27.48
CA GLY A 174 -3.20 -6.00 -28.30
C GLY A 174 -4.24 -4.91 -28.58
N GLN A 175 -5.04 -5.07 -29.65
CA GLN A 175 -6.28 -4.28 -29.75
C GLN A 175 -7.28 -4.77 -28.69
N PHE A 176 -7.80 -3.85 -27.88
CA PHE A 176 -8.87 -4.14 -26.93
C PHE A 176 -10.12 -4.65 -27.67
N LEU A 177 -10.45 -5.92 -27.44
CA LEU A 177 -11.69 -6.54 -27.92
C LEU A 177 -12.46 -7.11 -26.72
N THR A 178 -12.44 -6.39 -25.59
CA THR A 178 -12.96 -6.87 -24.30
C THR A 178 -14.39 -7.35 -24.42
N ARG A 179 -14.56 -8.67 -24.34
CA ARG A 179 -15.84 -9.36 -24.29
C ARG A 179 -15.79 -10.26 -23.06
N GLU A 180 -16.83 -10.20 -22.24
CA GLU A 180 -16.92 -10.83 -20.91
C GLU A 180 -16.62 -12.35 -20.87
N THR A 181 -16.72 -13.04 -21.99
CA THR A 181 -16.58 -14.49 -22.10
C THR A 181 -15.54 -14.91 -23.14
N VAL A 182 -14.73 -13.97 -23.62
CA VAL A 182 -13.80 -14.24 -24.72
C VAL A 182 -12.42 -13.72 -24.35
N ILE A 183 -11.43 -14.59 -24.48
CA ILE A 183 -10.01 -14.25 -24.31
C ILE A 183 -9.37 -14.37 -25.69
N GLY A 184 -9.18 -13.25 -26.37
CA GLY A 184 -8.61 -13.21 -27.72
C GLY A 184 -7.14 -12.86 -27.77
N ASN A 185 -6.56 -12.36 -26.69
CA ASN A 185 -5.13 -12.03 -26.58
C ASN A 185 -4.72 -11.94 -25.09
N LYS A 186 -3.46 -11.59 -24.85
CA LYS A 186 -2.90 -11.45 -23.50
C LYS A 186 -3.52 -10.29 -22.72
N GLU A 187 -3.91 -9.20 -23.38
CA GLU A 187 -4.61 -8.06 -22.75
C GLU A 187 -6.01 -8.46 -22.26
N ASP A 188 -6.75 -9.25 -23.06
CA ASP A 188 -8.03 -9.79 -22.62
C ASP A 188 -7.83 -10.69 -21.39
N LEU A 189 -6.77 -11.50 -21.34
CA LEU A 189 -6.47 -12.31 -20.14
C LEU A 189 -6.17 -11.43 -18.92
N LEU A 190 -5.36 -10.38 -19.08
CA LEU A 190 -5.06 -9.42 -18.02
C LEU A 190 -6.36 -8.86 -17.42
N HIS A 191 -7.28 -8.43 -18.28
CA HIS A 191 -8.58 -7.94 -17.84
C HIS A 191 -9.39 -8.98 -17.06
N HIS A 192 -9.44 -10.23 -17.53
CA HIS A 192 -10.16 -11.29 -16.84
C HIS A 192 -9.53 -11.66 -15.48
N LEU A 193 -8.21 -11.48 -15.33
CA LEU A 193 -7.53 -11.71 -14.05
C LEU A 193 -7.84 -10.63 -13.01
N LEU A 194 -8.13 -9.40 -13.45
CA LEU A 194 -8.35 -8.24 -12.59
C LEU A 194 -9.84 -7.96 -12.28
N CYS A 195 -10.77 -8.77 -12.77
CA CYS A 195 -12.22 -8.53 -12.72
C CYS A 195 -13.01 -9.63 -11.97
#